data_AF-A0AAD4QJF1-F1
#
_entry.id   AF-A0AAD4QJF1-F1
#
_cell.length_a   1.000
_cell.length_b   1.000
_cell.length_c   1.000
_cell.angle_alpha   90.00
_cell.angle_beta   90.00
_cell.angle_gamma   90.00
#
_symmetry.space_group_name_H-M   'P 1'
#
loop_
_entity.id
_entity.type
_entity.pdbx_description
1 polymer ?
#
loop_
_entity_poly.entity_id
_entity_poly.type
_entity_poly.pdbx_seq_one_letter_code
_entity_poly.pdbx_strand_id
1 'polypeptide(L)' 'MNKVKDPQLAKSIGVSNFTLDLLQRIVKTGKRVPAIRRHPYNYALWKDVLEFSVKHSIVTEAYGSLE' A
#
# COMPACT_ATOMS: atom_id res chain seq x y z
N MET A 1 12.01 -1.60 -9.37
CA MET A 1 12.25 -0.27 -8.77
C MET A 1 13.48 -0.36 -7.88
N ASN A 2 14.63 0.14 -8.34
CA ASN A 2 15.91 0.04 -7.65
C ASN A 2 16.37 1.46 -7.31
N LYS A 3 16.92 1.66 -6.11
CA LYS A 3 17.43 2.92 -5.50
C LYS A 3 16.37 3.90 -4.95
N VAL A 4 15.92 3.65 -3.72
CA VAL A 4 15.76 4.74 -2.73
C VAL A 4 16.88 4.51 -1.71
N LYS A 5 18.02 5.15 -1.95
CA LYS A 5 19.26 4.96 -1.18
C LYS A 5 19.52 6.09 -0.18
N ASP A 6 18.50 6.86 0.18
CA ASP A 6 18.61 7.87 1.23
C ASP A 6 17.52 7.70 2.29
N PRO A 7 17.88 7.32 3.55
CA PRO A 7 16.91 7.18 4.64
C PRO A 7 16.32 8.53 5.10
N GLN A 8 16.71 9.66 4.49
CA GLN A 8 16.21 11.00 4.82
C GLN A 8 15.25 11.60 3.77
N LEU A 9 15.04 10.97 2.60
CA LEU A 9 14.26 11.59 1.52
C LEU A 9 12.75 11.32 1.60
N ALA A 10 12.34 10.25 2.30
CA ALA A 10 10.92 9.93 2.50
C ALA A 10 10.70 9.47 3.95
N LYS A 11 9.85 10.21 4.68
CA LYS A 11 9.45 9.85 6.06
C LYS A 11 8.75 8.49 6.12
N SER A 12 8.06 8.12 5.05
CA SER A 12 7.33 6.86 4.88
C SER A 12 7.39 6.40 3.43
N ILE A 13 7.36 5.08 3.22
CA ILE A 13 7.31 4.46 1.89
C ILE A 13 5.87 3.98 1.67
N GLY A 14 5.28 4.32 0.53
CA GLY A 14 3.92 3.90 0.15
C GLY A 14 3.90 3.21 -1.22
N VAL A 15 2.79 2.56 -1.52
CA VAL A 15 2.55 1.83 -2.78
C VAL A 15 1.26 2.32 -3.45
N SER A 16 1.20 2.37 -4.78
CA SER A 16 -0.01 2.76 -5.53
C SER A 16 -0.42 1.62 -6.46
N ASN A 17 -1.71 1.27 -6.52
CA ASN A 17 -2.24 0.22 -7.40
C ASN A 17 -1.70 -1.21 -7.14
N PHE A 18 -1.32 -1.52 -5.90
CA PHE A 18 -0.85 -2.86 -5.54
C PHE A 18 -2.02 -3.82 -5.28
N THR A 19 -1.91 -5.03 -5.83
CA THR A 19 -2.82 -6.17 -5.57
C THR A 19 -2.52 -6.84 -4.24
N LEU A 20 -3.44 -7.69 -3.75
CA LEU A 20 -3.27 -8.44 -2.51
C LEU A 20 -1.98 -9.28 -2.50
N ASP A 21 -1.72 -10.01 -3.57
CA ASP A 21 -0.53 -10.86 -3.73
C ASP A 21 0.76 -10.03 -3.60
N LEU A 22 0.81 -8.88 -4.27
CA LEU A 22 1.97 -7.99 -4.21
C LEU A 22 2.16 -7.39 -2.82
N LEU A 23 1.07 -7.04 -2.12
CA LEU A 23 1.13 -6.58 -0.73
C LEU A 23 1.65 -7.68 0.20
N GLN A 24 1.13 -8.90 0.09
CA GLN A 24 1.59 -10.04 0.87
C GLN A 24 3.09 -10.31 0.62
N ARG A 25 3.52 -10.25 -0.64
CA ARG A 25 4.92 -10.45 -1.00
C ARG A 25 5.82 -9.36 -0.46
N ILE A 26 5.40 -8.09 -0.49
CA ILE A 26 6.16 -6.98 0.09
C ILE A 26 6.19 -7.05 1.62
N VAL A 27 5.08 -7.38 2.27
CA VAL A 27 5.05 -7.55 3.73
C VAL A 27 5.96 -8.71 4.17
N LYS A 28 6.04 -9.77 3.35
CA LYS A 28 6.89 -10.94 3.64
C LYS A 28 8.37 -10.72 3.33
N THR A 29 8.70 -9.98 2.28
CA THR A 29 10.10 -9.79 1.80
C THR A 29 10.70 -8.44 2.15
N GLY A 30 9.87 -7.44 2.42
CA GLY A 30 10.27 -6.06 2.65
C GLY A 30 10.77 -5.85 4.08
N LYS A 31 11.90 -5.14 4.22
CA LYS A 31 12.41 -4.69 5.52
C LYS A 31 11.47 -3.72 6.25
N ARG A 32 10.54 -3.08 5.55
CA ARG A 32 9.59 -2.11 6.09
C ARG A 32 8.26 -2.23 5.36
N VAL A 33 7.17 -2.38 6.13
CA VAL A 33 5.80 -2.44 5.60
C VAL A 33 5.45 -1.07 4.99
N PRO A 34 4.82 -1.01 3.81
CA PRO A 34 4.38 0.25 3.23
C PRO A 34 3.35 0.92 4.13
N ALA A 35 3.53 2.21 4.41
CA ALA A 35 2.65 2.95 5.32
C ALA A 35 1.33 3.36 4.65
N ILE A 36 1.36 3.59 3.33
CA ILE A 36 0.24 4.16 2.58
C ILE A 36 0.02 3.37 1.29
N ARG A 37 -1.24 3.05 0.97
CA ARG A 37 -1.69 2.48 -0.29
C ARG A 37 -2.65 3.43 -0.99
N ARG A 38 -2.38 3.79 -2.25
CA ARG A 38 -3.29 4.60 -3.09
C ARG A 38 -4.04 3.78 -4.14
N HIS A 39 -5.36 3.89 -4.21
CA HIS A 39 -6.21 3.14 -5.16
C HIS A 39 -7.55 3.84 -5.47
N PRO A 40 -8.16 3.68 -6.66
CA PRO A 40 -9.58 4.00 -6.89
C PRO A 40 -10.48 3.23 -5.92
N TYR A 41 -11.37 3.94 -5.22
CA TYR A 41 -12.19 3.35 -4.16
C TYR A 41 -13.29 2.45 -4.74
N ASN A 42 -12.98 1.17 -4.89
CA ASN A 42 -13.99 0.15 -5.14
C ASN A 42 -14.01 -0.82 -3.95
N TYR A 43 -14.80 -0.48 -2.93
CA TYR A 43 -14.89 -1.27 -1.69
C TYR A 43 -15.30 -2.72 -1.95
N ALA A 44 -16.25 -2.96 -2.87
CA ALA A 44 -16.79 -4.29 -3.15
C ALA A 44 -15.74 -5.24 -3.75
N LEU A 45 -14.87 -4.75 -4.63
CA LEU A 45 -13.82 -5.56 -5.26
C LEU A 45 -12.54 -5.70 -4.41
N TRP A 46 -12.35 -4.82 -3.43
CA TRP A 46 -11.06 -4.70 -2.71
C TRP A 46 -11.17 -4.93 -1.21
N LYS A 47 -12.28 -5.52 -0.74
CA LYS A 47 -12.52 -5.80 0.69
C LYS A 47 -11.38 -6.60 1.32
N ASP A 48 -10.94 -7.70 0.71
CA ASP A 48 -9.83 -8.53 1.21
C ASP A 48 -8.52 -7.73 1.34
N VAL A 49 -8.30 -6.77 0.44
CA VAL A 49 -7.11 -5.91 0.44
C VAL A 49 -7.19 -4.85 1.52
N LEU A 50 -8.39 -4.32 1.79
CA LEU A 50 -8.63 -3.40 2.89
C LEU A 50 -8.45 -4.10 4.23
N GLU A 51 -8.98 -5.31 4.40
CA GLU A 51 -8.81 -6.11 5.61
C GLU A 51 -7.32 -6.45 5.85
N PHE A 52 -6.60 -6.83 4.80
CA PHE A 52 -5.16 -7.05 4.88
C PHE A 52 -4.41 -5.76 5.24
N SER A 53 -4.80 -4.63 4.65
CA SER A 53 -4.19 -3.34 4.92
C SER A 53 -4.39 -2.91 6.37
N VAL A 54 -5.59 -3.06 6.92
CA VAL A 54 -5.89 -2.78 8.34
C VAL A 54 -5.06 -3.68 9.27
N LYS A 55 -4.97 -4.97 8.96
CA LYS A 55 -4.18 -5.94 9.76
C LYS A 55 -2.69 -5.59 9.83
N HIS A 56 -2.16 -4.97 8.78
CA HIS A 56 -0.74 -4.63 8.65
C HIS A 56 -0.45 -3.13 8.87
N SER A 57 -1.41 -2.36 9.41
CA SER A 57 -1.28 -0.92 9.65
C SER A 57 -0.93 -0.12 8.39
N ILE A 58 -1.47 -0.53 7.24
CA ILE A 58 -1.34 0.14 5.95
C ILE A 58 -2.54 1.06 5.77
N VAL A 59 -2.31 2.37 5.71
CA VAL A 59 -3.37 3.36 5.46
C VAL A 59 -3.78 3.28 3.98
N THR A 60 -5.06 3.05 3.70
CA THR A 60 -5.56 3.10 2.31
C THR A 60 -6.12 4.48 2.02
N GLU A 61 -5.46 5.21 1.12
CA GLU A 61 -5.93 6.47 0.57
C GLU A 61 -6.62 6.21 -0.77
N ALA A 62 -7.90 6.56 -0.83
CA ALA A 62 -8.63 6.53 -2.07
C ALA A 62 -8.31 7.76 -2.93
N TYR A 63 -8.10 7.58 -4.22
CA TYR A 63 -8.07 8.68 -5.18
C TYR A 63 -9.14 8.48 -6.25
N GLY A 64 -9.79 9.55 -6.70
CA GLY A 64 -10.87 9.45 -7.69
C GLY A 64 -12.19 8.90 -7.14
N SER A 65 -12.47 9.03 -5.84
CA SER A 65 -13.76 8.68 -5.22
C SER A 65 -14.91 9.63 -5.59
N LEU A 66 -14.69 10.54 -6.53
CA LEU A 66 -15.63 11.58 -6.94
C LEU A 66 -15.49 11.83 -8.45
N GLU A 67 -16.07 10.94 -9.25
CA GLU A 67 -16.53 11.22 -10.61
C GLU A 67 -17.98 10.76 -10.74
#